data_AF-A0A1S3H551-F1
#
_entry.id   AF-A0A1S3H551-F1
#
_cell.length_a   1.000
_cell.length_b   1.000
_cell.length_c   1.000
_cell.angle_alpha   90.00
_cell.angle_beta   90.00
_cell.angle_gamma   90.00
#
_symmetry.space_group_name_H-M   'P 1'
#
loop_
_entity.id
_entity.type
_entity.pdbx_description
1 polymer ?
#
loop_
_entity_poly.entity_id
_entity_poly.type
_entity_poly.pdbx_seq_one_letter_code
_entity_poly.pdbx_strand_id
1 'polypeptide(L)'
;MSDDPEGVILNEKQSSHTHTDQQQMTKEEKGEGSMSRTAIAIAVLALLIAVVACVLVLLVWIRPELVSPPATAKDSEAIAKQSATEAAAQIKTMVDSIKEEMKNQAKSQQTHTFAYSNDWPPMDYLDSQGFLKGLSMDLVKEACKVAEKNCSHVLSNDISQCWDTSKKTGAGLVNRWYTACVGWYPTPERLNAFDFVGSLYAPEQAALYVRPGSRVTSVTGRNVGFREGWNTDAACLARNSIDVPEANRVTGSTFTELRNKLNNTEIDLIFAPVNTFSDLVVLDTKYVCTLGSAGLMMRKDIKNSMMWFHDAVEKMKTSGKFSEICGNALRDHGKAGICVAG
;
A
#
# COMPACT_ATOMS: atom_id res chain seq x y z
N MET A 1 31.88 -33.34 56.19
CA MET A 1 30.42 -33.30 55.94
C MET A 1 30.24 -32.26 54.85
N SER A 2 30.76 -32.51 53.64
CA SER A 2 30.40 -33.64 52.73
C SER A 2 28.92 -33.58 52.43
N ASP A 3 28.56 -32.95 51.31
CA ASP A 3 27.96 -33.64 50.16
C ASP A 3 27.70 -32.63 49.03
N ASP A 4 28.54 -32.71 47.99
CA ASP A 4 28.23 -32.32 46.59
C ASP A 4 27.68 -33.60 45.88
N PRO A 5 27.24 -33.58 44.61
CA PRO A 5 26.14 -32.83 44.00
C PRO A 5 25.25 -33.77 43.12
N GLU A 6 23.99 -33.44 42.86
CA GLU A 6 23.21 -34.13 41.81
C GLU A 6 23.15 -33.31 40.53
N GLY A 7 23.79 -33.88 39.50
CA GLY A 7 23.88 -33.35 38.14
C GLY A 7 22.57 -33.44 37.38
N VAL A 8 22.23 -32.36 36.69
CA VAL A 8 21.15 -32.33 35.70
C VAL A 8 21.74 -32.66 34.33
N ILE A 9 21.30 -33.79 33.77
CA ILE A 9 21.64 -34.27 32.43
C ILE A 9 20.89 -33.43 31.40
N LEU A 10 21.63 -32.69 30.56
CA LEU A 10 21.14 -32.06 29.35
C LEU A 10 21.00 -33.15 28.26
N ASN A 11 19.76 -33.47 27.89
CA ASN A 11 19.47 -34.33 26.75
C ASN A 11 19.51 -33.50 25.45
N GLU A 12 20.64 -33.58 24.76
CA GLU A 12 20.88 -33.07 23.42
C GLU A 12 20.19 -33.99 22.40
N LYS A 13 18.96 -33.67 21.99
CA LYS A 13 18.31 -34.33 20.85
C LYS A 13 18.84 -33.74 19.54
N GLN A 14 19.90 -34.35 19.02
CA GLN A 14 20.27 -34.28 17.61
C GLN A 14 19.12 -34.84 16.76
N SER A 15 18.41 -33.96 16.04
CA SER A 15 17.51 -34.35 14.96
C SER A 15 18.30 -34.33 13.65
N SER A 16 18.85 -35.51 13.32
CA SER A 16 19.33 -35.86 11.99
C SER A 16 18.12 -36.11 11.09
N HIS A 17 17.71 -35.12 10.31
CA HIS A 17 16.82 -35.36 9.19
C HIS A 17 17.62 -35.58 7.91
N THR A 18 17.67 -36.86 7.58
CA THR A 18 18.06 -37.47 6.31
C THR A 18 17.47 -36.75 5.10
N HIS A 19 18.36 -36.40 4.18
CA HIS A 19 18.08 -36.24 2.76
C HIS A 19 17.39 -37.48 2.22
N THR A 20 16.14 -37.33 1.78
CA THR A 20 15.49 -38.29 0.90
C THR A 20 15.18 -37.58 -0.41
N ASP A 21 15.93 -37.98 -1.44
CA ASP A 21 15.60 -37.76 -2.83
C ASP A 21 14.19 -38.28 -3.12
N GLN A 22 13.29 -37.39 -3.54
CA GLN A 22 12.14 -37.77 -4.35
C GLN A 22 12.22 -37.02 -5.68
N GLN A 23 12.82 -37.72 -6.64
CA GLN A 23 12.58 -37.51 -8.06
C GLN A 23 11.11 -37.82 -8.40
N GLN A 24 10.64 -37.12 -9.43
CA GLN A 24 9.50 -37.43 -10.30
C GLN A 24 8.08 -37.32 -9.71
N MET A 25 7.39 -36.24 -10.06
CA MET A 25 6.37 -36.29 -11.12
C MET A 25 6.13 -34.88 -11.66
N THR A 26 6.89 -34.52 -12.70
CA THR A 26 6.49 -33.48 -13.66
C THR A 26 5.26 -33.97 -14.39
N LYS A 27 4.09 -33.54 -13.92
CA LYS A 27 2.88 -33.53 -14.74
C LYS A 27 3.04 -32.35 -15.70
N GLU A 28 3.45 -32.63 -16.94
CA GLU A 28 3.22 -31.74 -18.06
C GLU A 28 1.69 -31.59 -18.21
N GLU A 29 1.12 -30.60 -17.53
CA GLU A 29 -0.10 -29.99 -18.02
C GLU A 29 0.29 -29.30 -19.33
N LYS A 30 -0.09 -29.93 -20.45
CA LYS A 30 -0.20 -29.24 -21.73
C LYS A 30 -1.00 -27.97 -21.48
N GLY A 31 -0.30 -26.87 -21.34
CA GLY A 31 -0.91 -25.55 -21.34
C GLY A 31 -1.71 -25.43 -22.63
N GLU A 32 -3.02 -25.49 -22.52
CA GLU A 32 -3.88 -24.80 -23.47
C GLU A 32 -3.39 -23.37 -23.46
N GLY A 33 -2.57 -23.04 -24.46
CA GLY A 33 -2.05 -21.71 -24.67
C GLY A 33 -3.25 -20.79 -24.76
N SER A 34 -3.55 -20.11 -23.66
CA SER A 34 -4.45 -18.98 -23.64
C SER A 34 -3.82 -17.98 -24.58
N MET A 35 -4.21 -18.05 -25.86
CA MET A 35 -3.89 -17.03 -26.82
C MET A 35 -4.35 -15.74 -26.18
N SER A 36 -3.38 -14.88 -25.87
CA SER A 36 -3.63 -13.55 -25.36
C SER A 36 -4.78 -12.95 -26.16
N ARG A 37 -5.77 -12.35 -25.48
CA ARG A 37 -6.93 -11.73 -26.14
C ARG A 37 -6.52 -10.79 -27.29
N THR A 38 -5.31 -10.22 -27.19
CA THR A 38 -4.66 -9.42 -28.25
C THR A 38 -4.32 -10.23 -29.50
N ALA A 39 -3.84 -11.47 -29.37
CA ALA A 39 -3.55 -12.37 -30.49
C ALA A 39 -4.84 -12.80 -31.22
N ILE A 40 -5.92 -13.04 -30.48
CA ILE A 40 -7.25 -13.33 -31.06
C ILE A 40 -7.74 -12.10 -31.85
N ALA A 41 -7.65 -10.90 -31.28
CA ALA A 41 -8.08 -9.68 -31.96
C ALA A 41 -7.29 -9.42 -33.26
N ILE A 42 -5.97 -9.62 -33.25
CA ILE A 42 -5.13 -9.46 -34.45
C ILE A 42 -5.49 -10.50 -35.52
N ALA A 43 -5.70 -11.77 -35.13
CA ALA A 43 -6.09 -12.82 -36.06
C ALA A 43 -7.46 -12.56 -36.71
N VAL A 44 -8.43 -12.06 -35.93
CA VAL A 44 -9.76 -11.68 -36.44
C VAL A 44 -9.66 -10.51 -37.43
N LEU A 45 -8.86 -9.49 -37.13
CA LEU A 45 -8.66 -8.35 -38.03
C LEU A 45 -8.01 -8.78 -39.36
N ALA A 46 -6.98 -9.65 -39.31
CA ALA A 46 -6.33 -10.18 -40.51
C ALA A 46 -7.29 -11.00 -41.37
N LEU A 47 -8.17 -11.80 -40.75
CA LEU A 47 -9.19 -12.57 -41.45
C LEU A 47 -10.22 -11.66 -42.14
N LEU A 48 -10.68 -10.60 -41.46
CA LEU A 48 -11.62 -9.64 -42.04
C LEU A 48 -11.04 -8.93 -43.28
N ILE A 49 -9.77 -8.51 -43.21
CA ILE A 49 -9.08 -7.90 -44.36
C ILE A 49 -9.00 -8.89 -45.54
N ALA A 50 -8.65 -10.15 -45.27
CA ALA A 50 -8.57 -11.18 -46.30
C ALA A 50 -9.94 -11.47 -46.94
N VAL A 51 -11.02 -11.53 -46.15
CA VAL A 51 -12.38 -11.74 -46.66
C VAL A 51 -12.83 -10.58 -47.54
N VAL A 52 -12.58 -9.33 -47.13
CA VAL A 52 -12.90 -8.15 -47.94
C VAL A 52 -12.14 -8.17 -49.26
N ALA A 53 -10.84 -8.50 -49.24
CA ALA A 53 -10.04 -8.63 -50.45
C ALA A 53 -10.61 -9.71 -51.40
N CYS A 54 -10.97 -10.89 -50.88
CA CYS A 54 -11.58 -11.96 -51.67
C CYS A 54 -12.94 -11.57 -52.27
N VAL A 55 -13.80 -10.86 -51.50
CA VAL A 55 -15.09 -10.38 -52.00
C VAL A 55 -14.90 -9.36 -53.12
N LEU A 56 -13.94 -8.44 -53.00
CA LEU A 56 -13.63 -7.48 -54.06
C LEU A 56 -13.16 -8.18 -55.35
N VAL A 57 -12.29 -9.19 -55.23
CA VAL A 57 -11.84 -10.00 -56.39
C VAL A 57 -13.02 -10.74 -57.04
N LEU A 58 -13.90 -11.35 -56.24
CA LEU A 58 -15.11 -12.04 -56.73
C LEU A 58 -16.08 -11.10 -57.43
N LEU A 59 -16.30 -9.90 -56.88
CA LEU A 59 -17.20 -8.91 -57.47
C LEU A 59 -16.70 -8.42 -58.83
N VAL A 60 -15.38 -8.20 -58.96
CA VAL A 60 -14.74 -7.86 -60.26
C VAL A 60 -14.93 -8.98 -61.28
N TRP A 61 -14.89 -10.24 -60.83
CA TRP A 61 -15.02 -11.40 -61.71
C TRP A 61 -16.48 -11.66 -62.16
N ILE A 62 -17.46 -11.50 -61.26
CA ILE A 62 -18.87 -11.83 -61.54
C ILE A 62 -19.58 -10.72 -62.32
N ARG A 63 -19.20 -9.45 -62.14
CA ARG A 63 -19.87 -8.31 -62.79
C ARG A 63 -18.87 -7.28 -63.33
N PRO A 64 -18.17 -7.58 -64.44
CA PRO A 64 -17.25 -6.63 -65.06
C PRO A 64 -17.93 -5.33 -65.50
N GLU A 65 -19.24 -5.35 -65.77
CA GLU A 65 -20.04 -4.18 -66.19
C GLU A 65 -20.41 -3.21 -65.05
N LEU A 66 -20.24 -3.59 -63.77
CA LEU A 66 -20.42 -2.68 -62.63
C LEU A 66 -19.19 -1.78 -62.38
N VAL A 67 -18.08 -2.07 -63.05
CA VAL A 67 -16.92 -1.18 -63.09
C VAL A 67 -17.20 -0.17 -64.20
N SER A 68 -17.48 1.07 -63.78
CA SER A 68 -17.90 2.23 -64.58
C SER A 68 -17.13 2.41 -65.91
N PRO A 69 -17.67 3.17 -66.88
CA PRO A 69 -16.98 3.50 -68.14
C PRO A 69 -15.54 3.94 -67.90
N PRO A 70 -14.60 3.71 -68.84
CA PRO A 70 -13.18 3.93 -68.65
C PRO A 70 -12.95 5.36 -68.16
N ALA A 71 -12.75 5.50 -66.85
CA ALA A 71 -12.24 6.69 -66.24
C ALA A 71 -10.96 7.03 -67.00
N THR A 72 -10.81 8.28 -67.44
CA THR A 72 -9.57 8.64 -68.12
C THR A 72 -8.41 8.36 -67.17
N ALA A 73 -7.23 7.98 -67.67
CA ALA A 73 -6.10 7.60 -66.80
C ALA A 73 -5.82 8.65 -65.69
N LYS A 74 -6.12 9.93 -65.95
CA LYS A 74 -6.07 11.03 -64.97
C LYS A 74 -7.06 10.89 -63.81
N ASP A 75 -8.30 10.46 -64.07
CA ASP A 75 -9.33 10.30 -63.04
C ASP A 75 -9.00 9.11 -62.13
N SER A 76 -8.43 8.04 -62.70
CA SER A 76 -8.00 6.87 -61.93
C SER A 76 -6.87 7.17 -60.93
N GLU A 77 -5.92 8.03 -61.30
CA GLU A 77 -4.83 8.44 -60.42
C GLU A 77 -5.33 9.33 -59.26
N ALA A 78 -6.28 10.23 -59.56
CA ALA A 78 -6.89 11.10 -58.55
C ALA A 78 -7.70 10.29 -57.52
N ILE A 79 -8.50 9.32 -57.98
CA ILE A 79 -9.28 8.42 -57.12
C ILE A 79 -8.35 7.55 -56.27
N ALA A 80 -7.24 7.04 -56.83
CA ALA A 80 -6.25 6.26 -56.09
C ALA A 80 -5.56 7.10 -54.99
N LYS A 81 -5.18 8.36 -55.29
CA LYS A 81 -4.60 9.28 -54.30
C LYS A 81 -5.58 9.66 -53.19
N GLN A 82 -6.83 9.93 -53.54
CA GLN A 82 -7.87 10.24 -52.57
C GLN A 82 -8.15 9.06 -51.63
N SER A 83 -8.36 7.87 -52.19
CA SER A 83 -8.61 6.65 -51.41
C SER A 83 -7.41 6.27 -50.52
N ALA A 84 -6.17 6.44 -50.99
CA ALA A 84 -4.99 6.25 -50.15
C ALA A 84 -4.92 7.24 -48.99
N THR A 85 -5.31 8.50 -49.21
CA THR A 85 -5.32 9.54 -48.18
C THR A 85 -6.40 9.27 -47.13
N GLU A 86 -7.60 8.89 -47.56
CA GLU A 86 -8.71 8.53 -46.67
C GLU A 86 -8.38 7.26 -45.86
N ALA A 87 -7.80 6.24 -46.50
CA ALA A 87 -7.34 5.03 -45.81
C ALA A 87 -6.26 5.35 -44.78
N ALA A 88 -5.28 6.20 -45.09
CA ALA A 88 -4.26 6.63 -44.15
C ALA A 88 -4.86 7.37 -42.94
N ALA A 89 -5.86 8.22 -43.16
CA ALA A 89 -6.56 8.92 -42.08
C ALA A 89 -7.35 7.96 -41.18
N GLN A 90 -8.06 6.97 -41.77
CA GLN A 90 -8.77 5.94 -41.03
C GLN A 90 -7.82 5.05 -40.21
N ILE A 91 -6.71 4.61 -40.80
CA ILE A 91 -5.67 3.82 -40.11
C ILE A 91 -5.11 4.61 -38.94
N LYS A 92 -4.79 5.90 -39.11
CA LYS A 92 -4.29 6.75 -38.03
C LYS A 92 -5.29 6.83 -36.87
N THR A 93 -6.57 7.01 -37.18
CA THR A 93 -7.65 7.09 -36.18
C THR A 93 -7.80 5.76 -35.42
N MET A 94 -7.76 4.63 -36.13
CA MET A 94 -7.82 3.30 -35.51
C MET A 94 -6.61 3.04 -34.60
N VAL A 95 -5.40 3.39 -35.05
CA VAL A 95 -4.18 3.24 -34.25
C VAL A 95 -4.24 4.10 -32.98
N ASP A 96 -4.71 5.33 -33.08
CA ASP A 96 -4.85 6.22 -31.92
C ASP A 96 -5.90 5.68 -30.92
N SER A 97 -7.02 5.12 -31.40
CA SER A 97 -8.02 4.44 -30.56
C SER A 97 -7.43 3.22 -29.84
N ILE A 98 -6.71 2.35 -30.57
CA ILE A 98 -6.07 1.15 -30.00
C ILE A 98 -5.04 1.56 -28.93
N LYS A 99 -4.25 2.61 -29.18
CA LYS A 99 -3.28 3.11 -28.19
C LYS A 99 -3.96 3.55 -26.90
N GLU A 100 -5.07 4.27 -26.98
CA GLU A 100 -5.81 4.69 -25.79
C GLU A 100 -6.50 3.50 -25.10
N GLU A 101 -7.02 2.52 -25.83
CA GLU A 101 -7.55 1.28 -25.25
C GLU A 101 -6.47 0.47 -24.52
N MET A 102 -5.29 0.27 -25.15
CA MET A 102 -4.17 -0.43 -24.53
C MET A 102 -3.68 0.29 -23.27
N LYS A 103 -3.64 1.63 -23.30
CA LYS A 103 -3.28 2.46 -22.14
C LYS A 103 -4.32 2.33 -21.03
N ASN A 104 -5.60 2.29 -21.37
CA ASN A 104 -6.69 2.08 -20.41
C ASN A 104 -6.67 0.65 -19.84
N GLN A 105 -6.35 -0.35 -20.66
CA GLN A 105 -6.17 -1.74 -20.23
C GLN A 105 -4.94 -1.90 -19.32
N ALA A 106 -3.81 -1.29 -19.67
CA ALA A 106 -2.63 -1.29 -18.82
C ALA A 106 -2.90 -0.62 -17.46
N LYS A 107 -3.68 0.47 -17.45
CA LYS A 107 -4.15 1.10 -16.21
C LYS A 107 -5.10 0.21 -15.41
N SER A 108 -6.01 -0.52 -16.05
CA SER A 108 -6.92 -1.43 -15.35
C SER A 108 -6.21 -2.68 -14.80
N GLN A 109 -5.12 -3.09 -15.43
CA GLN A 109 -4.27 -4.19 -14.98
C GLN A 109 -3.19 -3.77 -13.97
N GLN A 110 -3.04 -2.48 -13.69
CA GLN A 110 -2.06 -1.99 -12.72
C GLN A 110 -2.36 -2.58 -11.34
N THR A 111 -1.35 -3.25 -10.74
CA THR A 111 -1.43 -3.73 -9.37
C THR A 111 -0.98 -2.63 -8.41
N HIS A 112 -1.84 -2.24 -7.47
CA HIS A 112 -1.51 -1.29 -6.42
C HIS A 112 -0.92 -2.03 -5.22
N THR A 113 0.33 -1.74 -4.87
CA THR A 113 1.02 -2.42 -3.76
C THR A 113 0.97 -1.56 -2.51
N PHE A 114 0.51 -2.12 -1.39
CA PHE A 114 0.37 -1.43 -0.12
C PHE A 114 1.33 -2.01 0.92
N ALA A 115 2.11 -1.13 1.54
CA ALA A 115 3.08 -1.49 2.57
C ALA A 115 2.52 -1.30 3.97
N TYR A 116 2.78 -2.27 4.84
CA TYR A 116 2.31 -2.32 6.22
C TYR A 116 3.49 -2.50 7.18
N SER A 117 3.38 -1.98 8.41
CA SER A 117 4.28 -2.38 9.50
C SER A 117 3.81 -3.74 10.09
N ASN A 118 4.53 -4.25 11.10
CA ASN A 118 4.12 -5.46 11.85
C ASN A 118 4.12 -5.27 13.36
N ASP A 119 4.31 -4.03 13.83
CA ASP A 119 4.54 -3.71 15.24
C ASP A 119 3.43 -2.83 15.81
N TRP A 120 2.24 -2.88 15.21
CA TRP A 120 1.09 -2.08 15.63
C TRP A 120 -0.22 -2.89 15.74
N PRO A 121 -0.28 -3.93 16.60
CA PRO A 121 -1.52 -4.66 16.82
C PRO A 121 -2.58 -3.78 17.53
N PRO A 122 -3.87 -3.90 17.19
CA PRO A 122 -4.48 -4.86 16.25
C PRO A 122 -4.48 -4.41 14.79
N MET A 123 -3.87 -3.27 14.48
CA MET A 123 -3.94 -2.65 13.15
C MET A 123 -3.12 -3.44 12.15
N ASP A 124 -1.87 -3.72 12.51
CA ASP A 124 -0.88 -4.36 11.64
C ASP A 124 0.07 -5.23 12.46
N TYR A 125 0.07 -6.53 12.19
CA TYR A 125 0.91 -7.52 12.87
C TYR A 125 1.11 -8.78 12.04
N LEU A 126 2.05 -9.63 12.46
CA LEU A 126 2.20 -10.99 11.95
C LEU A 126 1.49 -11.97 12.89
N ASP A 127 0.69 -12.88 12.34
CA ASP A 127 0.15 -14.00 13.11
C ASP A 127 1.24 -15.04 13.45
N SER A 128 0.85 -16.09 14.17
CA SER A 128 1.76 -17.16 14.58
C SER A 128 2.37 -17.94 13.42
N GLN A 129 1.83 -17.82 12.20
CA GLN A 129 2.36 -18.44 10.99
C GLN A 129 3.20 -17.46 10.15
N GLY A 130 3.35 -16.21 10.60
CA GLY A 130 4.12 -15.18 9.90
C GLY A 130 3.36 -14.48 8.77
N PHE A 131 2.03 -14.65 8.69
CA PHE A 131 1.23 -13.91 7.72
C PHE A 131 0.85 -12.53 8.26
N LEU A 132 0.91 -11.53 7.39
CA LEU A 132 0.39 -10.19 7.68
C LEU A 132 -1.12 -10.28 7.96
N LYS A 133 -1.52 -9.75 9.11
CA LYS A 133 -2.89 -9.65 9.60
C LYS A 133 -3.12 -8.28 10.23
N GLY A 134 -4.39 -7.96 10.42
CA GLY A 134 -4.83 -6.81 11.18
C GLY A 134 -5.87 -5.98 10.46
N LEU A 135 -6.45 -5.06 11.23
CA LEU A 135 -7.58 -4.25 10.81
C LEU A 135 -7.25 -3.38 9.58
N SER A 136 -6.02 -2.89 9.45
CA SER A 136 -5.59 -2.11 8.28
C SER A 136 -5.65 -2.94 7.00
N MET A 137 -5.26 -4.22 7.09
CA MET A 137 -5.30 -5.12 5.94
C MET A 137 -6.74 -5.38 5.51
N ASP A 138 -7.65 -5.61 6.46
CA ASP A 138 -9.05 -5.91 6.16
C ASP A 138 -9.78 -4.71 5.54
N LEU A 139 -9.54 -3.50 6.06
CA LEU A 139 -10.08 -2.26 5.49
C LEU A 139 -9.56 -2.01 4.07
N VAL A 140 -8.25 -2.16 3.83
CA VAL A 140 -7.68 -1.93 2.48
C VAL A 140 -8.13 -3.01 1.50
N LYS A 141 -8.23 -4.27 1.91
CA LYS A 141 -8.76 -5.36 1.06
C LYS A 141 -10.20 -5.08 0.63
N GLU A 142 -11.06 -4.67 1.56
CA GLU A 142 -12.44 -4.35 1.22
C GLU A 142 -12.51 -3.09 0.32
N ALA A 143 -11.69 -2.06 0.57
CA ALA A 143 -11.63 -0.89 -0.30
C ALA A 143 -11.20 -1.25 -1.73
N CYS A 144 -10.21 -2.14 -1.88
CA CYS A 144 -9.79 -2.66 -3.19
C CYS A 144 -10.91 -3.42 -3.90
N LYS A 145 -11.67 -4.23 -3.17
CA LYS A 145 -12.83 -4.95 -3.71
C LYS A 145 -13.95 -4.00 -4.14
N VAL A 146 -14.31 -3.02 -3.31
CA VAL A 146 -15.33 -2.00 -3.63
C VAL A 146 -14.94 -1.16 -4.85
N ALA A 147 -13.65 -0.93 -5.07
CA ALA A 147 -13.13 -0.17 -6.20
C ALA A 147 -12.81 -1.02 -7.44
N GLU A 148 -12.98 -2.34 -7.36
CA GLU A 148 -12.58 -3.28 -8.41
C GLU A 148 -11.11 -3.10 -8.84
N LYS A 149 -10.21 -2.94 -7.87
CA LYS A 149 -8.77 -2.75 -8.09
C LYS A 149 -7.96 -3.99 -7.74
N ASN A 150 -6.96 -4.27 -8.56
CA ASN A 150 -5.94 -5.26 -8.26
C ASN A 150 -4.98 -4.71 -7.22
N CYS A 151 -4.92 -5.35 -6.05
CA CYS A 151 -4.12 -4.91 -4.93
C CYS A 151 -3.19 -6.01 -4.44
N SER A 152 -1.97 -5.62 -4.07
CA SER A 152 -0.98 -6.46 -3.40
C SER A 152 -0.65 -5.88 -2.04
N HIS A 153 -0.35 -6.73 -1.08
CA HIS A 153 -0.08 -6.35 0.31
C HIS A 153 1.31 -6.87 0.68
N VAL A 154 2.18 -5.97 1.13
CA VAL A 154 3.57 -6.30 1.45
C VAL A 154 3.93 -5.83 2.85
N LEU A 155 4.79 -6.59 3.50
CA LEU A 155 5.35 -6.22 4.79
C LEU A 155 6.56 -5.29 4.60
N SER A 156 6.56 -4.18 5.31
CA SER A 156 7.71 -3.29 5.46
C SER A 156 8.29 -3.45 6.85
N ASN A 157 9.22 -4.40 7.00
CA ASN A 157 9.90 -4.66 8.28
C ASN A 157 10.69 -3.46 8.82
N ASP A 158 11.06 -2.55 7.94
CA ASP A 158 11.76 -1.33 8.27
C ASP A 158 10.81 -0.14 8.04
N ILE A 159 10.40 0.50 9.13
CA ILE A 159 9.48 1.64 9.11
C ILE A 159 10.08 2.83 8.35
N SER A 160 11.42 2.93 8.29
CA SER A 160 12.13 4.01 7.60
C SER A 160 11.94 3.98 6.09
N GLN A 161 11.52 2.83 5.53
CA GLN A 161 11.15 2.73 4.11
C GLN A 161 9.92 3.57 3.79
N CYS A 162 8.99 3.70 4.74
CA CYS A 162 7.85 4.60 4.63
C CYS A 162 8.18 6.01 5.11
N TRP A 163 8.90 6.13 6.23
CA TRP A 163 9.31 7.42 6.78
C TRP A 163 10.56 7.31 7.65
N ASP A 164 11.66 7.85 7.14
CA ASP A 164 12.90 8.09 7.84
C ASP A 164 12.85 9.50 8.44
N THR A 165 12.85 9.58 9.77
CA THR A 165 12.77 10.86 10.50
C THR A 165 13.99 11.76 10.24
N SER A 166 15.16 11.19 9.94
CA SER A 166 16.38 11.95 9.65
C SER A 166 16.37 12.53 8.24
N LYS A 167 15.97 11.72 7.26
CA LYS A 167 15.94 12.12 5.84
C LYS A 167 14.66 12.85 5.43
N LYS A 168 13.64 12.85 6.29
CA LYS A 168 12.29 13.42 6.03
C LYS A 168 11.68 12.87 4.73
N THR A 169 11.88 11.58 4.47
CA THR A 169 11.41 10.88 3.28
C THR A 169 11.29 9.38 3.55
N GLY A 170 10.83 8.60 2.58
CA GLY A 170 10.71 7.14 2.68
C GLY A 170 11.19 6.50 1.38
N ALA A 171 12.28 5.74 1.44
CA ALA A 171 12.93 5.19 0.26
C ALA A 171 12.00 4.26 -0.53
N GLY A 172 11.14 3.48 0.13
CA GLY A 172 10.19 2.61 -0.56
C GLY A 172 9.12 3.37 -1.35
N LEU A 173 8.66 4.53 -0.86
CA LEU A 173 7.74 5.39 -1.62
C LEU A 173 8.47 6.07 -2.79
N VAL A 174 9.62 6.68 -2.53
CA VAL A 174 10.39 7.43 -3.56
C VAL A 174 10.87 6.51 -4.68
N ASN A 175 11.40 5.34 -4.34
CA ASN A 175 11.90 4.34 -5.29
C ASN A 175 10.79 3.44 -5.87
N ARG A 176 9.52 3.74 -5.56
CA ARG A 176 8.34 3.07 -6.11
C ARG A 176 8.28 1.57 -5.83
N TRP A 177 8.81 1.12 -4.70
CA TRP A 177 8.68 -0.28 -4.26
C TRP A 177 7.23 -0.65 -3.96
N TYR A 178 6.45 0.33 -3.54
CA TYR A 178 5.02 0.23 -3.32
C TYR A 178 4.31 1.53 -3.69
N THR A 179 2.99 1.44 -3.83
CA THR A 179 2.10 2.55 -4.18
C THR A 179 1.89 3.46 -2.98
N ALA A 180 1.61 2.89 -1.81
CA ALA A 180 1.37 3.65 -0.59
C ALA A 180 1.75 2.86 0.67
N CYS A 181 2.04 3.57 1.75
CA CYS A 181 2.13 3.02 3.09
C CYS A 181 0.81 3.20 3.82
N VAL A 182 0.36 2.16 4.52
CA VAL A 182 -0.94 2.12 5.20
C VAL A 182 -0.82 2.58 6.64
N GLY A 183 -1.84 3.29 7.14
CA GLY A 183 -1.98 3.64 8.55
C GLY A 183 -1.14 4.83 9.00
N TRP A 184 -0.69 5.67 8.07
CA TRP A 184 0.15 6.81 8.38
C TRP A 184 -0.67 8.07 8.65
N TYR A 185 -0.32 8.77 9.72
CA TYR A 185 -0.91 10.07 10.06
C TYR A 185 -0.27 11.23 9.28
N PRO A 186 -1.06 12.19 8.78
CA PRO A 186 -0.51 13.42 8.23
C PRO A 186 0.08 14.28 9.37
N THR A 187 1.33 14.67 9.20
CA THR A 187 2.02 15.70 10.00
C THR A 187 2.55 16.78 9.05
N PRO A 188 2.89 17.99 9.54
CA PRO A 188 3.51 19.02 8.68
C PRO A 188 4.73 18.50 7.91
N GLU A 189 5.60 17.73 8.56
CA GLU A 189 6.82 17.17 7.96
C GLU A 189 6.47 16.17 6.86
N ARG A 190 5.54 15.25 7.12
CA ARG A 190 5.12 14.24 6.14
C ARG A 190 4.41 14.89 4.95
N LEU A 191 3.57 15.90 5.16
CA LEU A 191 2.89 16.63 4.09
C LEU A 191 3.85 17.44 3.21
N ASN A 192 5.05 17.78 3.68
CA ASN A 192 6.06 18.39 2.83
C ASN A 192 6.59 17.39 1.78
N ALA A 193 6.74 16.11 2.13
CA ALA A 193 7.29 15.07 1.25
C ALA A 193 6.24 14.25 0.49
N PHE A 194 5.09 13.98 1.11
CA PHE A 194 4.10 13.01 0.66
C PHE A 194 2.68 13.59 0.69
N ASP A 195 1.76 12.88 0.05
CA ASP A 195 0.31 13.13 0.07
C ASP A 195 -0.42 12.00 0.80
N PHE A 196 -1.65 12.29 1.23
CA PHE A 196 -2.50 11.35 1.96
C PHE A 196 -3.88 11.23 1.30
N VAL A 197 -4.46 10.02 1.29
CA VAL A 197 -5.86 9.77 0.89
C VAL A 197 -6.50 8.70 1.78
N GLY A 198 -7.83 8.74 1.89
CA GLY A 198 -8.65 7.72 2.57
C GLY A 198 -8.44 7.68 4.08
N SER A 199 -9.36 8.28 4.84
CA SER A 199 -9.31 8.30 6.30
C SER A 199 -9.75 6.95 6.88
N LEU A 200 -8.80 6.19 7.43
CA LEU A 200 -9.00 4.90 8.08
C LEU A 200 -9.11 5.02 9.60
N TYR A 201 -8.24 5.82 10.23
CA TYR A 201 -8.20 5.93 11.70
C TYR A 201 -8.45 7.34 12.20
N ALA A 202 -9.07 7.43 13.37
CA ALA A 202 -9.28 8.69 14.04
C ALA A 202 -7.93 9.38 14.31
N PRO A 203 -7.89 10.74 14.26
CA PRO A 203 -6.73 11.47 14.76
C PRO A 203 -6.41 11.03 16.18
N GLU A 204 -5.14 10.78 16.45
CA GLU A 204 -4.70 10.28 17.74
C GLU A 204 -4.15 11.42 18.60
N GLN A 205 -4.51 11.41 19.88
CA GLN A 205 -3.91 12.31 20.87
C GLN A 205 -2.63 11.67 21.42
N ALA A 206 -1.68 12.50 21.81
CA ALA A 206 -0.46 12.08 22.48
C ALA A 206 -0.44 12.54 23.93
N ALA A 207 0.35 11.87 24.77
CA ALA A 207 0.57 12.22 26.16
C ALA A 207 1.99 11.86 26.62
N LEU A 208 2.38 12.41 27.76
CA LEU A 208 3.63 12.06 28.43
C LEU A 208 3.35 10.98 29.48
N TYR A 209 4.21 9.98 29.53
CA TYR A 209 4.12 8.83 30.42
C TYR A 209 5.31 8.80 31.38
N VAL A 210 5.05 8.54 32.65
CA VAL A 210 6.06 8.40 33.70
C VAL A 210 5.85 7.09 34.48
N ARG A 211 6.89 6.65 35.19
CA ARG A 211 6.78 5.50 36.11
C ARG A 211 5.79 5.78 37.23
N PRO A 212 5.04 4.76 37.71
CA PRO A 212 4.27 4.88 38.96
C PRO A 212 5.14 5.40 40.12
N GLY A 213 4.62 6.37 40.87
CA GLY A 213 5.34 7.01 41.98
C GLY A 213 6.37 8.08 41.57
N SER A 214 6.56 8.33 40.26
CA SER A 214 7.40 9.45 39.80
C SER A 214 6.86 10.80 40.27
N ARG A 215 7.77 11.73 40.60
CA ARG A 215 7.45 13.14 40.90
C ARG A 215 7.58 14.06 39.68
N VAL A 216 7.88 13.50 38.51
CA VAL A 216 8.02 14.25 37.26
C VAL A 216 6.64 14.73 36.81
N THR A 217 6.49 16.05 36.66
CA THR A 217 5.22 16.69 36.24
C THR A 217 5.34 17.46 34.93
N SER A 218 6.56 17.64 34.39
CA SER A 218 6.82 18.37 33.14
C SER A 218 8.10 17.87 32.47
N VAL A 219 8.32 18.29 31.22
CA VAL A 219 9.53 17.93 30.44
C VAL A 219 10.76 18.76 30.79
N THR A 220 10.62 19.85 31.55
CA THR A 220 11.70 20.81 31.81
C THR A 220 12.87 20.15 32.52
N GLY A 221 14.03 20.16 31.88
CA GLY A 221 15.27 19.57 32.42
C GLY A 221 15.24 18.03 32.50
N ARG A 222 14.37 17.37 31.72
CA ARG A 222 14.19 15.91 31.72
C ARG A 222 14.62 15.27 30.42
N ASN A 223 15.04 14.01 30.50
CA ASN A 223 15.28 13.17 29.33
C ASN A 223 13.95 12.58 28.84
N VAL A 224 13.61 12.85 27.58
CA VAL A 224 12.34 12.47 26.96
C VAL A 224 12.57 11.41 25.89
N GLY A 225 11.88 10.28 26.04
CA GLY A 225 11.86 9.19 25.06
C GLY A 225 10.91 9.46 23.90
N PHE A 226 11.40 9.34 22.67
CA PHE A 226 10.62 9.43 21.43
C PHE A 226 10.79 8.17 20.59
N ARG A 227 9.69 7.66 20.00
CA ARG A 227 9.77 6.52 19.08
C ARG A 227 10.15 7.02 17.69
N GLU A 228 11.16 6.41 17.09
CA GLU A 228 11.57 6.75 15.73
C GLU A 228 10.44 6.48 14.72
N GLY A 229 10.33 7.36 13.71
CA GLY A 229 9.32 7.27 12.67
C GLY A 229 7.89 7.68 13.07
N TRP A 230 7.59 7.86 14.37
CA TRP A 230 6.24 8.18 14.86
C TRP A 230 5.90 9.67 14.85
N ASN A 231 4.59 10.00 14.86
CA ASN A 231 4.10 11.39 14.94
C ASN A 231 4.22 11.99 16.35
N THR A 232 4.44 11.17 17.38
CA THR A 232 4.72 11.63 18.74
C THR A 232 6.21 11.90 18.92
N ASP A 233 6.71 12.88 18.16
CA ASP A 233 8.12 13.27 18.13
C ASP A 233 8.36 14.63 18.81
N ALA A 234 9.63 15.04 18.89
CA ALA A 234 10.00 16.33 19.46
C ALA A 234 9.42 17.52 18.67
N ALA A 235 9.20 17.36 17.36
CA ALA A 235 8.59 18.40 16.53
C ALA A 235 7.12 18.62 16.90
N CYS A 236 6.37 17.57 17.26
CA CYS A 236 5.04 17.70 17.81
C CYS A 236 5.03 18.52 19.11
N LEU A 237 5.92 18.23 20.07
CA LEU A 237 6.00 19.00 21.31
C LEU A 237 6.34 20.48 21.03
N ALA A 238 7.28 20.75 20.13
CA ALA A 238 7.64 22.12 19.74
C ALA A 238 6.45 22.88 19.14
N ARG A 239 5.61 22.24 18.32
CA ARG A 239 4.36 22.83 17.81
C ARG A 239 3.32 23.13 18.90
N ASN A 240 3.40 22.43 20.02
CA ASN A 240 2.57 22.65 21.20
C ASN A 240 3.27 23.54 22.23
N SER A 241 4.24 24.36 21.80
CA SER A 241 5.00 25.31 22.63
C SER A 241 5.80 24.65 23.77
N ILE A 242 6.21 23.40 23.57
CA ILE A 242 7.06 22.66 24.50
C ILE A 242 8.40 22.38 23.83
N ASP A 243 9.44 23.07 24.29
CA ASP A 243 10.79 22.80 23.83
C ASP A 243 11.45 21.70 24.68
N VAL A 244 12.03 20.73 23.99
CA VAL A 244 12.88 19.70 24.58
C VAL A 244 14.25 19.87 23.94
N PRO A 245 15.29 20.28 24.69
CA PRO A 245 16.63 20.44 24.14
C PRO A 245 17.13 19.16 23.47
N GLU A 246 17.88 19.26 22.37
CA GLU A 246 18.39 18.08 21.64
C GLU A 246 19.16 17.11 22.56
N ALA A 247 19.96 17.63 23.49
CA ALA A 247 20.70 16.84 24.47
C ALA A 247 19.83 16.00 25.40
N ASN A 248 18.54 16.31 25.51
CA ASN A 248 17.57 15.64 26.35
C ASN A 248 16.63 14.72 25.54
N ARG A 249 16.79 14.64 24.22
CA ARG A 249 15.97 13.77 23.36
C ARG A 249 16.64 12.40 23.28
N VAL A 250 15.90 11.37 23.67
CA VAL A 250 16.36 9.99 23.57
C VAL A 250 15.43 9.24 22.64
N THR A 251 15.98 8.61 21.61
CA THR A 251 15.18 7.84 20.64
C THR A 251 15.18 6.35 20.96
N GLY A 252 14.13 5.67 20.53
CA GLY A 252 14.03 4.21 20.52
C GLY A 252 13.28 3.72 19.28
N SER A 253 13.64 2.55 18.79
CA SER A 253 13.03 1.91 17.62
C SER A 253 11.59 1.44 17.89
N THR A 254 11.31 1.03 19.13
CA THR A 254 10.00 0.53 19.57
C THR A 254 9.56 1.15 20.90
N PHE A 255 8.25 1.11 21.19
CA PHE A 255 7.75 1.54 22.51
C PHE A 255 8.22 0.62 23.64
N THR A 256 8.49 -0.66 23.37
CA THR A 256 9.08 -1.59 24.33
C THR A 256 10.50 -1.16 24.70
N GLU A 257 11.30 -0.75 23.73
CA GLU A 257 12.66 -0.23 23.98
C GLU A 257 12.61 1.03 24.86
N LEU A 258 11.74 1.99 24.54
CA LEU A 258 11.57 3.20 25.36
C LEU A 258 11.12 2.88 26.78
N ARG A 259 10.25 1.88 26.95
CA ARG A 259 9.84 1.40 28.28
C ARG A 259 11.00 0.80 29.07
N ASN A 260 11.88 0.04 28.41
CA ASN A 260 13.08 -0.49 29.05
C ASN A 260 14.01 0.65 29.48
N LYS A 261 14.24 1.65 28.63
CA LYS A 261 15.00 2.87 28.96
C LYS A 261 14.39 3.62 30.15
N LEU A 262 13.06 3.72 30.20
CA LEU A 262 12.35 4.31 31.32
C LEU A 262 12.57 3.49 32.60
N ASN A 263 12.47 2.16 32.56
CA ASN A 263 12.69 1.31 33.73
C ASN A 263 14.14 1.36 34.22
N ASN A 264 15.11 1.48 33.31
CA ASN A 264 16.54 1.60 33.60
C ASN A 264 16.98 3.01 34.01
N THR A 265 16.04 3.96 34.13
CA THR A 265 16.31 5.37 34.49
C THR A 265 17.18 6.13 33.47
N GLU A 266 17.30 5.63 32.24
CA GLU A 266 17.97 6.35 31.14
C GLU A 266 17.14 7.55 30.65
N ILE A 267 15.81 7.44 30.78
CA ILE A 267 14.85 8.52 30.50
C ILE A 267 13.92 8.74 31.69
N ASP A 268 13.36 9.94 31.77
CA ASP A 268 12.43 10.34 32.82
C ASP A 268 10.96 10.14 32.42
N LEU A 269 10.68 10.27 31.12
CA LEU A 269 9.33 10.18 30.57
C LEU A 269 9.35 9.75 29.09
N ILE A 270 8.24 9.17 28.64
CA ILE A 270 8.02 8.77 27.24
C ILE A 270 6.94 9.66 26.63
N PHE A 271 7.16 10.17 25.42
CA PHE A 271 6.12 10.83 24.64
C PHE A 271 5.55 9.84 23.61
N ALA A 272 4.27 9.50 23.76
CA ALA A 272 3.62 8.46 22.98
C ALA A 272 2.12 8.74 22.82
N PRO A 273 1.43 8.01 21.91
CA PRO A 273 -0.01 8.07 21.84
C PRO A 273 -0.72 7.74 23.15
N VAL A 274 -1.90 8.30 23.35
CA VAL A 274 -2.78 7.93 24.47
C VAL A 274 -3.12 6.44 24.39
N ASN A 275 -3.22 5.78 25.54
CA ASN A 275 -3.42 4.32 25.70
C ASN A 275 -2.26 3.42 25.26
N THR A 276 -1.08 3.95 24.92
CA THR A 276 0.10 3.13 24.58
C THR A 276 0.53 2.21 25.74
N PHE A 277 0.51 2.75 26.96
CA PHE A 277 0.92 2.04 28.17
C PHE A 277 -0.22 2.03 29.19
N SER A 278 -0.60 0.83 29.65
CA SER A 278 -1.70 0.64 30.63
C SER A 278 -1.22 0.66 32.09
N ASP A 279 0.08 0.55 32.32
CA ASP A 279 0.73 0.42 33.63
C ASP A 279 1.56 1.65 34.03
N LEU A 280 1.72 2.61 33.12
CA LEU A 280 2.42 3.86 33.38
C LEU A 280 1.43 4.96 33.75
N VAL A 281 1.90 5.96 34.49
CA VAL A 281 1.09 7.14 34.84
C VAL A 281 1.14 8.13 33.68
N VAL A 282 -0.03 8.53 33.21
CA VAL A 282 -0.18 9.52 32.14
C VAL A 282 -0.27 10.91 32.75
N LEU A 283 0.54 11.86 32.29
CA LEU A 283 0.37 13.26 32.67
C LEU A 283 -0.92 13.84 32.04
N ASP A 284 -1.51 14.83 32.72
CA ASP A 284 -2.84 15.34 32.38
C ASP A 284 -2.91 15.95 30.99
N THR A 285 -1.87 16.66 30.57
CA THR A 285 -1.82 17.35 29.28
C THR A 285 -1.84 16.38 28.10
N LYS A 286 -2.75 16.62 27.16
CA LYS A 286 -2.84 15.91 25.88
C LYS A 286 -2.42 16.83 24.74
N TYR A 287 -1.85 16.23 23.70
CA TYR A 287 -1.27 16.94 22.57
C TYR A 287 -1.87 16.45 21.27
N VAL A 288 -2.08 17.38 20.33
CA VAL A 288 -2.49 17.05 18.96
C VAL A 288 -1.24 17.05 18.09
N CYS A 289 -0.82 15.87 17.65
CA CYS A 289 0.39 15.70 16.84
C CYS A 289 0.12 15.57 15.34
N THR A 290 -1.13 15.35 14.95
CA THR A 290 -1.54 15.07 13.58
C THR A 290 -2.42 16.19 13.03
N LEU A 291 -2.45 16.33 11.71
CA LEU A 291 -3.29 17.30 11.00
C LEU A 291 -4.62 16.69 10.53
N GLY A 292 -4.90 15.45 10.92
CA GLY A 292 -6.07 14.71 10.49
C GLY A 292 -5.98 13.22 10.80
N SER A 293 -6.89 12.47 10.18
CA SER A 293 -6.99 11.02 10.25
C SER A 293 -5.81 10.32 9.55
N ALA A 294 -5.43 9.14 10.06
CA ALA A 294 -4.49 8.30 9.34
C ALA A 294 -5.16 7.64 8.13
N GLY A 295 -4.36 7.37 7.11
CA GLY A 295 -4.79 6.80 5.85
C GLY A 295 -3.64 6.21 5.05
N LEU A 296 -3.73 6.32 3.74
CA LEU A 296 -2.63 5.95 2.84
C LEU A 296 -1.69 7.13 2.64
N MET A 297 -0.42 6.97 2.99
CA MET A 297 0.65 7.91 2.67
C MET A 297 1.34 7.51 1.36
N MET A 298 1.48 8.44 0.43
CA MET A 298 1.97 8.16 -0.93
C MET A 298 2.75 9.31 -1.53
N ARG A 299 3.41 9.07 -2.67
CA ARG A 299 4.01 10.15 -3.44
C ARG A 299 2.94 11.12 -3.96
N LYS A 300 3.29 12.40 -4.02
CA LYS A 300 2.39 13.46 -4.49
C LYS A 300 1.95 13.30 -5.94
N ASP A 301 2.84 12.77 -6.79
CA ASP A 301 2.60 12.59 -8.22
C ASP A 301 1.45 11.60 -8.55
N ILE A 302 1.09 10.73 -7.61
CA ILE A 302 0.04 9.71 -7.81
C ILE A 302 -1.25 9.99 -7.04
N LYS A 303 -1.34 11.08 -6.26
CA LYS A 303 -2.53 11.40 -5.44
C LYS A 303 -3.84 11.32 -6.23
N ASN A 304 -3.91 12.01 -7.37
CA ASN A 304 -5.11 12.05 -8.21
C ASN A 304 -5.48 10.66 -8.74
N SER A 305 -4.49 9.82 -9.05
CA SER A 305 -4.72 8.44 -9.50
C SER A 305 -5.13 7.49 -8.36
N MET A 306 -5.03 7.93 -7.11
CA MET A 306 -5.37 7.15 -5.91
C MET A 306 -6.67 7.61 -5.25
N MET A 307 -7.37 8.61 -5.81
CA MET A 307 -8.66 9.08 -5.28
C MET A 307 -9.75 8.02 -5.28
N TRP A 308 -9.66 6.99 -6.13
CA TRP A 308 -10.57 5.84 -6.07
C TRP A 308 -10.57 5.17 -4.70
N PHE A 309 -9.44 5.19 -3.97
CA PHE A 309 -9.36 4.59 -2.64
C PHE A 309 -10.17 5.40 -1.63
N HIS A 310 -10.10 6.73 -1.72
CA HIS A 310 -10.94 7.60 -0.91
C HIS A 310 -12.42 7.32 -1.21
N ASP A 311 -12.83 7.32 -2.48
CA ASP A 311 -14.21 7.05 -2.87
C ASP A 311 -14.70 5.68 -2.38
N ALA A 312 -13.83 4.67 -2.41
CA ALA A 312 -14.15 3.33 -1.90
C ALA A 312 -14.35 3.33 -0.38
N VAL A 313 -13.48 4.00 0.37
CA VAL A 313 -13.62 4.13 1.82
C VAL A 313 -14.92 4.87 2.17
N GLU A 314 -15.27 5.95 1.47
CA GLU A 314 -16.54 6.66 1.69
C GLU A 314 -17.76 5.78 1.34
N LYS A 315 -17.70 4.98 0.28
CA LYS A 315 -18.73 3.96 -0.01
C LYS A 315 -18.85 2.91 1.09
N MET A 316 -17.73 2.48 1.67
CA MET A 316 -17.75 1.53 2.79
C MET A 316 -18.40 2.15 4.03
N LYS A 317 -18.18 3.44 4.30
CA LYS A 317 -18.82 4.15 5.42
C LYS A 317 -20.33 4.27 5.22
N THR A 318 -20.74 4.82 4.08
CA THR A 318 -22.17 5.01 3.73
C THR A 318 -22.97 3.70 3.71
N SER A 319 -22.34 2.57 3.33
CA SER A 319 -22.98 1.25 3.35
C SER A 319 -22.96 0.56 4.72
N GLY A 320 -22.29 1.11 5.72
CA GLY A 320 -22.08 0.48 7.03
C GLY A 320 -20.99 -0.60 7.05
N LYS A 321 -20.42 -0.97 5.89
CA LYS A 321 -19.37 -2.00 5.80
C LYS A 321 -18.10 -1.62 6.56
N PHE A 322 -17.75 -0.34 6.57
CA PHE A 322 -16.62 0.18 7.33
C PHE A 322 -16.82 -0.07 8.83
N SER A 323 -17.98 0.32 9.36
CA SER A 323 -18.36 0.13 10.77
C SER A 323 -18.45 -1.36 11.15
N GLU A 324 -18.93 -2.23 10.24
CA GLU A 324 -18.95 -3.68 10.42
C GLU A 324 -17.54 -4.24 10.62
N ILE A 325 -16.60 -3.91 9.73
CA ILE A 325 -15.20 -4.37 9.82
C ILE A 325 -14.57 -3.86 11.12
N CYS A 326 -14.74 -2.57 11.44
CA CYS A 326 -14.20 -1.97 12.66
C CYS A 326 -14.79 -2.57 13.93
N GLY A 327 -16.11 -2.83 13.97
CA GLY A 327 -16.77 -3.46 15.11
C GLY A 327 -16.34 -4.91 15.34
N ASN A 328 -15.90 -5.59 14.28
CA ASN A 328 -15.40 -6.96 14.33
C ASN A 328 -13.93 -7.07 14.78
N ALA A 329 -13.19 -5.96 14.86
CA ALA A 329 -11.75 -5.98 15.16
C ALA A 329 -11.40 -6.68 16.48
N LEU A 330 -12.22 -6.54 17.53
CA LEU A 330 -12.01 -7.23 18.80
C LEU A 330 -12.08 -8.75 18.65
N ARG A 331 -13.04 -9.24 17.85
CA ARG A 331 -13.21 -10.67 17.57
C ARG A 331 -12.08 -11.20 16.69
N ASP A 332 -11.74 -10.45 15.64
CA ASP A 332 -10.85 -10.94 14.57
C ASP A 332 -9.36 -10.71 14.87
N HIS A 333 -9.04 -9.73 15.72
CA HIS A 333 -7.67 -9.34 16.05
C HIS A 333 -7.38 -9.21 17.56
N GLY A 334 -8.34 -9.56 18.41
CA GLY A 334 -8.16 -9.61 19.87
C GLY A 334 -8.16 -8.27 20.60
N LYS A 335 -8.28 -7.14 19.89
CA LYS A 335 -8.42 -5.78 20.47
C LYS A 335 -9.32 -4.91 19.62
N ALA A 336 -9.99 -3.94 20.24
CA ALA A 336 -10.77 -2.94 19.52
C ALA A 336 -9.86 -2.07 18.62
N GLY A 337 -10.35 -1.73 17.43
CA GLY A 337 -9.67 -0.82 16.51
C GLY A 337 -9.88 0.65 16.84
N ILE A 338 -9.08 1.53 16.23
CA ILE A 338 -9.15 3.00 16.37
C ILE A 338 -9.76 3.69 15.14
N CYS A 339 -10.76 3.05 14.53
CA CYS A 339 -11.41 3.54 13.33
C CYS A 339 -12.02 4.94 13.48
N VAL A 340 -12.06 5.69 12.37
CA VAL A 340 -12.96 6.86 12.29
C VAL A 340 -14.42 6.42 12.43
N ALA A 341 -15.27 7.27 12.98
CA ALA A 341 -16.72 7.06 12.91
C ALA A 341 -17.14 6.99 11.43
N GLY A 342 -17.89 5.95 11.08
CA GLY A 342 -18.51 5.75 9.76
C GLY A 342 -19.82 6.50 9.63
#